data_AF-A0A1F9YPR9-F1
#
_entry.id   AF-A0A1F9YPR9-F1
#
_cell.length_a   1.000
_cell.length_b   1.000
_cell.length_c   1.000
_cell.angle_alpha   90.00
_cell.angle_beta   90.00
_cell.angle_gamma   90.00
#
_symmetry.space_group_name_H-M   'P 1'
#
loop_
_entity.id
_entity.type
_entity.pdbx_description
1 polymer ?
#
loop_
_entity_poly.entity_id
_entity_poly.type
_entity_poly.pdbx_seq_one_letter_code
_entity_poly.pdbx_strand_id
1 'polypeptide(L)'
;MRKLFVFPLFAVMLSGCGILYTDIKVPRGYRTSSPSEVKSAPDDPTATGKACNRSALFLVAWGDGSYAAAVRDALGTRDGIMYDVRADMKVNAYVLGLYTKVCTAVSGRVAKP
;
A
#
# COMPACT_ATOMS: atom_id res chain seq x y z
N MET A 1 29.53 31.59 16.71
CA MET A 1 29.83 30.19 16.32
C MET A 1 28.65 29.22 16.42
N ARG A 2 27.60 29.48 17.21
CA ARG A 2 26.42 28.58 17.36
C ARG A 2 25.53 28.42 16.10
N LYS A 3 25.60 29.36 15.15
CA LYS A 3 24.82 29.32 13.89
C LYS A 3 25.45 28.46 12.79
N LEU A 4 26.71 28.06 12.91
CA LEU A 4 27.41 27.30 11.85
C LEU A 4 26.98 25.82 11.79
N PHE A 5 26.48 25.25 12.89
CA PHE A 5 26.06 23.84 12.92
C PHE A 5 24.62 23.59 12.45
N VAL A 6 23.80 24.64 12.30
CA VAL A 6 22.38 24.51 11.89
C VAL A 6 22.28 24.21 10.38
N PHE A 7 23.19 24.77 9.59
CA PHE A 7 23.21 24.64 8.14
C PHE A 7 23.50 23.21 7.61
N PRO A 8 24.51 22.48 8.12
CA PRO A 8 24.76 21.10 7.67
C PRO A 8 23.65 20.12 8.11
N LEU A 9 23.01 20.35 9.26
CA LEU A 9 21.90 19.51 9.72
C LEU A 9 20.68 19.63 8.80
N PHE A 10 20.37 20.86 8.36
CA PHE A 10 19.32 21.12 7.38
C PHE A 10 19.64 20.50 6.01
N ALA A 11 20.91 20.55 5.60
CA ALA A 11 21.35 19.95 4.33
C ALA A 11 21.22 18.41 4.32
N VAL A 12 21.52 17.73 5.43
CA VAL A 12 21.34 16.26 5.56
C VAL A 12 19.86 15.87 5.56
N MET A 13 18.98 16.70 6.11
CA MET A 13 17.52 16.49 6.00
C MET A 13 16.98 16.74 4.59
N LEU A 14 17.62 17.61 3.81
CA LEU A 14 17.21 18.00 2.45
C LEU A 14 17.85 17.16 1.34
N SER A 15 18.93 16.41 1.59
CA SER A 15 19.71 15.71 0.53
C SER A 15 19.12 14.38 0.03
N GLY A 16 17.79 14.21 0.10
CA GLY A 16 17.09 13.18 -0.69
C GLY A 16 17.01 11.77 -0.11
N CYS A 17 17.63 11.49 1.04
CA CYS A 17 17.53 10.20 1.76
C CYS A 17 17.23 10.37 3.26
N GLY A 18 16.57 11.47 3.66
CA GLY A 18 16.27 11.82 5.06
C GLY A 18 15.36 10.84 5.82
N ILE A 19 15.17 9.63 5.31
CA ILE A 19 14.43 8.56 5.96
C ILE A 19 15.26 8.06 7.16
N LEU A 20 14.87 8.49 8.35
CA LEU A 20 15.39 7.97 9.62
C LEU A 20 14.90 6.54 9.87
N TYR A 21 13.71 6.21 9.37
CA TYR A 21 13.11 4.88 9.53
C TYR A 21 12.16 4.55 8.38
N THR A 22 12.27 3.34 7.85
CA THR A 22 11.34 2.79 6.88
C THR A 22 11.07 1.31 7.16
N ASP A 23 9.81 1.01 7.40
CA ASP A 23 9.28 -0.35 7.40
C ASP A 23 7.95 -0.36 6.65
N ILE A 24 8.08 -0.39 5.32
CA ILE A 24 6.93 -0.41 4.42
C ILE A 24 6.95 -1.68 3.57
N LYS A 25 5.77 -2.20 3.27
CA LYS A 25 5.61 -3.19 2.19
C LYS A 25 4.97 -2.51 1.00
N VAL A 26 5.66 -2.56 -0.13
CA VAL A 26 5.22 -1.94 -1.37
C VAL A 26 4.45 -2.94 -2.25
N PRO A 27 3.46 -2.49 -3.02
CA PRO A 27 2.73 -3.31 -3.97
C PRO A 27 3.62 -3.68 -5.18
N ARG A 28 4.41 -4.75 -5.06
CA ARG A 28 5.23 -5.33 -6.16
C ARG A 28 4.35 -6.13 -7.12
N GLY A 29 4.92 -6.74 -8.17
CA GLY A 29 4.14 -7.52 -9.13
C GLY A 29 3.16 -8.49 -8.46
N TYR A 30 1.89 -8.44 -8.87
CA TYR A 30 0.82 -9.29 -8.37
C TYR A 30 0.15 -9.99 -9.54
N ARG A 31 0.24 -11.32 -9.57
CA ARG A 31 -0.41 -12.16 -10.57
C ARG A 31 -1.78 -12.55 -10.05
N THR A 32 -2.82 -11.93 -10.58
CA THR A 32 -4.19 -12.39 -10.37
C THR A 32 -4.42 -13.71 -11.08
N SER A 33 -5.24 -14.59 -10.49
CA SER A 33 -5.80 -15.73 -11.20
C SER A 33 -6.82 -15.26 -12.24
N SER A 34 -6.88 -15.96 -13.38
CA SER A 34 -7.98 -15.83 -14.34
C SER A 34 -9.18 -16.70 -13.90
N PRO A 35 -10.40 -16.44 -14.44
CA PRO A 35 -11.55 -17.29 -14.16
C PRO A 35 -11.33 -18.77 -14.51
N SER A 36 -10.52 -19.07 -15.53
CA SER A 36 -10.21 -20.45 -15.95
C SER A 36 -9.20 -21.16 -15.03
N GLU A 37 -8.49 -20.42 -14.17
CA GLU A 37 -7.53 -20.97 -13.20
C GLU A 37 -8.19 -21.29 -11.85
N VAL A 38 -9.47 -20.93 -11.67
CA VAL A 38 -10.23 -21.15 -10.44
C VAL A 38 -11.59 -21.76 -10.74
N LYS A 39 -12.30 -22.26 -9.72
CA LYS A 39 -13.69 -22.72 -9.85
C LYS A 39 -14.65 -21.53 -9.90
N SER A 40 -14.50 -20.66 -10.90
CA SER A 40 -15.31 -19.44 -11.01
C SER A 40 -16.77 -19.79 -11.25
N ALA A 41 -17.68 -19.11 -10.57
CA ALA A 41 -19.12 -19.21 -10.78
C ALA A 41 -19.72 -17.85 -11.19
N PRO A 42 -20.81 -17.84 -11.98
CA PRO A 42 -21.48 -16.60 -12.37
C PRO A 42 -21.97 -15.77 -11.18
N ASP A 43 -22.27 -16.39 -10.04
CA ASP A 43 -22.74 -15.76 -8.80
C ASP A 43 -21.62 -15.42 -7.80
N ASP A 44 -20.34 -15.62 -8.15
CA ASP A 44 -19.22 -15.30 -7.26
C ASP A 44 -19.26 -13.82 -6.83
N PRO A 45 -19.24 -13.52 -5.52
CA PRO A 45 -19.39 -12.18 -5.01
C PRO A 45 -18.16 -11.33 -5.35
N THR A 46 -18.39 -10.04 -5.55
CA THR A 46 -17.30 -9.07 -5.63
C THR A 46 -16.83 -8.71 -4.23
N ALA A 47 -15.52 -8.53 -4.09
CA ALA A 47 -14.91 -8.03 -2.87
C ALA A 47 -13.91 -6.93 -3.20
N THR A 48 -13.79 -5.98 -2.28
CA THR A 48 -12.83 -4.89 -2.36
C THR A 48 -12.08 -4.80 -1.04
N GLY A 49 -10.81 -4.44 -1.12
CA GLY A 49 -9.97 -4.28 0.05
C GLY A 49 -8.88 -3.26 -0.20
N LYS A 50 -8.29 -2.78 0.88
CA LYS A 50 -7.24 -1.77 0.84
C LYS A 50 -6.19 -1.99 1.90
N ALA A 51 -4.96 -1.67 1.56
CA ALA A 51 -3.84 -1.69 2.48
C ALA A 51 -2.99 -0.44 2.26
N CYS A 52 -2.43 0.14 3.32
CA CYS A 52 -1.80 1.46 3.24
C CYS A 52 -0.44 1.54 3.93
N ASN A 53 0.49 2.17 3.22
CA ASN A 53 1.67 2.77 3.81
C ASN A 53 1.37 4.22 4.19
N ARG A 54 2.08 4.73 5.20
CA ARG A 54 2.03 6.14 5.58
C ARG A 54 3.41 6.66 5.89
N SER A 55 3.61 7.95 5.71
CA SER A 55 4.84 8.63 6.09
C SER A 55 4.57 9.94 6.80
N ALA A 56 5.51 10.34 7.64
CA ALA A 56 5.47 11.58 8.39
C ALA A 56 6.79 12.36 8.25
N LEU A 57 6.65 13.66 8.07
CA LEU A 57 7.71 14.68 7.98
C LEU A 57 8.78 14.39 6.93
N PHE A 58 8.50 13.51 5.96
CA PHE A 58 9.49 12.95 5.04
C PHE A 58 10.63 12.16 5.72
N LEU A 59 10.51 11.86 7.02
CA LEU A 59 11.56 11.22 7.83
C LEU A 59 11.23 9.77 8.20
N VAL A 60 9.95 9.44 8.40
CA VAL A 60 9.52 8.13 8.93
C VAL A 60 8.44 7.58 8.03
N ALA A 61 8.60 6.34 7.57
CA ALA A 61 7.60 5.64 6.77
C ALA A 61 7.29 4.26 7.37
N TRP A 62 6.01 3.90 7.44
CA TRP A 62 5.58 2.63 7.99
C TRP A 62 4.26 2.12 7.40
N GLY A 63 4.07 0.80 7.46
CA GLY A 63 2.81 0.15 7.15
C GLY A 63 2.93 -0.98 6.15
N ASP A 64 1.78 -1.52 5.77
CA ASP A 64 1.68 -2.57 4.78
C ASP A 64 0.71 -2.09 3.70
N GLY A 65 1.25 -1.67 2.56
CA GLY A 65 0.52 -1.34 1.35
C GLY A 65 0.62 -2.43 0.29
N SER A 66 0.97 -3.66 0.66
CA SER A 66 1.13 -4.74 -0.30
C SER A 66 -0.21 -5.23 -0.86
N TYR A 67 -0.18 -5.82 -2.05
CA TYR A 67 -1.33 -6.52 -2.62
C TYR A 67 -1.80 -7.66 -1.71
N ALA A 68 -0.90 -8.38 -1.05
CA ALA A 68 -1.25 -9.44 -0.12
C ALA A 68 -2.09 -8.92 1.06
N ALA A 69 -1.72 -7.77 1.62
CA ALA A 69 -2.51 -7.14 2.68
C ALA A 69 -3.85 -6.62 2.17
N ALA A 70 -3.90 -6.04 0.97
CA ALA A 70 -5.14 -5.53 0.38
C ALA A 70 -6.12 -6.66 0.03
N VAL A 71 -5.62 -7.79 -0.47
CA VAL A 71 -6.42 -8.99 -0.76
C VAL A 71 -6.91 -9.64 0.53
N ARG A 72 -6.07 -9.71 1.56
CA ARG A 72 -6.48 -10.19 2.89
C ARG A 72 -7.59 -9.31 3.49
N ASP A 73 -7.48 -7.99 3.37
CA ASP A 73 -8.53 -7.05 3.77
C ASP A 73 -9.84 -7.29 2.98
N ALA A 74 -9.73 -7.56 1.67
CA ALA A 74 -10.89 -7.84 0.83
C ALA A 74 -11.59 -9.17 1.14
N LEU A 75 -10.82 -10.23 1.40
CA LEU A 75 -11.33 -11.54 1.77
C LEU A 75 -11.90 -11.52 3.19
N GLY A 76 -11.31 -10.75 4.11
CA GLY A 76 -11.71 -10.71 5.51
C GLY A 76 -11.57 -12.09 6.15
N THR A 77 -12.69 -12.67 6.58
CA THR A 77 -12.76 -14.04 7.14
C THR A 77 -13.26 -15.07 6.13
N ARG A 78 -13.45 -14.70 4.85
CA ARG A 78 -13.93 -15.62 3.81
C ARG A 78 -12.78 -16.51 3.36
N ASP A 79 -13.04 -17.80 3.31
CA ASP A 79 -12.18 -18.75 2.61
C ASP A 79 -12.48 -18.67 1.11
N GLY A 80 -11.46 -18.38 0.30
CA GLY A 80 -11.61 -18.26 -1.14
C GLY A 80 -10.42 -17.61 -1.82
N ILE A 81 -10.38 -17.71 -3.14
CA ILE A 81 -9.35 -17.10 -3.97
C ILE A 81 -9.96 -15.93 -4.72
N MET A 82 -9.33 -14.76 -4.60
CA MET A 82 -9.72 -13.60 -5.40
C MET A 82 -9.15 -13.74 -6.82
N TYR A 83 -9.99 -13.58 -7.84
CA TYR A 83 -9.62 -13.67 -9.24
C TYR A 83 -10.14 -12.45 -10.02
N ASP A 84 -9.58 -12.24 -11.22
CA ASP A 84 -9.78 -11.02 -12.03
C ASP A 84 -9.57 -9.73 -11.20
N VAL A 85 -8.51 -9.73 -10.39
CA VAL A 85 -8.22 -8.65 -9.45
C VAL A 85 -7.67 -7.45 -10.22
N ARG A 86 -8.39 -6.33 -10.10
CA ARG A 86 -7.95 -5.01 -10.51
C ARG A 86 -7.32 -4.30 -9.33
N ALA A 87 -6.22 -3.62 -9.61
CA ALA A 87 -5.44 -2.87 -8.65
C ALA A 87 -5.48 -1.38 -8.98
N ASP A 88 -5.58 -0.55 -7.96
CA ASP A 88 -5.44 0.90 -8.05
C ASP A 88 -4.66 1.44 -6.83
N MET A 89 -4.16 2.67 -6.93
CA MET A 89 -3.44 3.33 -5.85
C MET A 89 -4.05 4.70 -5.56
N LYS A 90 -4.43 4.91 -4.28
CA LYS A 90 -4.88 6.20 -3.78
C LYS A 90 -3.81 6.85 -2.92
N VAL A 91 -3.34 8.01 -3.37
CA VAL A 91 -2.37 8.84 -2.63
C VAL A 91 -3.11 10.02 -2.01
N ASN A 92 -2.97 10.19 -0.70
CA ASN A 92 -3.43 11.39 -0.01
C ASN A 92 -2.22 12.08 0.64
N ALA A 93 -2.00 13.33 0.31
CA ALA A 93 -0.96 14.17 0.88
C ALA A 93 -1.61 15.29 1.69
N TYR A 94 -1.20 15.40 2.96
CA TYR A 94 -1.70 16.39 3.90
C TYR A 94 -0.59 17.36 4.27
N VAL A 95 -0.94 18.64 4.45
CA VAL A 95 -0.02 19.70 4.87
C VAL A 95 1.25 19.70 4.01
N LEU A 96 1.08 19.93 2.71
CA LEU A 96 2.16 19.93 1.72
C LEU A 96 3.00 18.62 1.69
N GLY A 97 2.40 17.50 2.10
CA GLY A 97 3.06 16.19 2.12
C GLY A 97 3.80 15.86 3.42
N LEU A 98 3.74 16.72 4.45
CA LEU A 98 4.28 16.39 5.78
C LEU A 98 3.63 15.14 6.39
N TYR A 99 2.42 14.79 5.96
CA TYR A 99 1.88 13.46 6.21
C TYR A 99 1.32 12.91 4.90
N THR A 100 1.75 11.73 4.51
CA THR A 100 1.21 11.05 3.33
C THR A 100 0.63 9.69 3.68
N LYS A 101 -0.41 9.31 2.98
CA LYS A 101 -1.02 7.98 3.06
C LYS A 101 -1.21 7.45 1.65
N VAL A 102 -0.47 6.39 1.33
CA VAL A 102 -0.51 5.70 0.03
C VAL A 102 -1.20 4.36 0.25
N CYS A 103 -2.37 4.18 -0.34
CA CYS A 103 -3.16 2.97 -0.21
C CYS A 103 -3.24 2.24 -1.55
N THR A 104 -2.93 0.95 -1.53
CA THR A 104 -3.26 0.03 -2.61
C THR A 104 -4.67 -0.47 -2.38
N ALA A 105 -5.53 -0.26 -3.37
CA ALA A 105 -6.89 -0.77 -3.40
C ALA A 105 -6.96 -1.91 -4.41
N VAL A 106 -7.63 -2.99 -4.02
CA VAL A 106 -7.92 -4.12 -4.91
C VAL A 106 -9.42 -4.35 -4.99
N SER A 107 -9.87 -4.76 -6.15
CA SER A 107 -11.24 -5.17 -6.41
C SER A 107 -11.25 -6.37 -7.34
N GLY A 108 -12.04 -7.38 -7.02
CA GLY A 108 -12.14 -8.59 -7.83
C GLY A 108 -13.30 -9.45 -7.41
N ARG A 109 -13.41 -10.63 -8.00
CA ARG A 109 -14.40 -11.65 -7.64
C ARG A 109 -13.77 -12.69 -6.71
N VAL A 110 -14.56 -13.28 -5.82
CA VAL A 110 -14.09 -14.31 -4.90
C VAL A 110 -14.67 -15.65 -5.32
N ALA A 111 -13.79 -16.54 -5.79
CA ALA A 111 -14.17 -17.92 -6.07
C ALA A 111 -14.34 -18.69 -4.76
N LYS A 112 -15.41 -19.48 -4.69
CA LYS A 112 -15.61 -20.46 -3.61
C LYS A 112 -14.51 -21.54 -3.68
N PRO A 113 -14.09 -22.13 -2.55
CA PRO A 113 -13.01 -23.14 -2.49
C PRO A 113 -13.27 -24.42 -3.32
#